data_AF-M7T0W5-F1
#
_entry.id   AF-M7T0W5-F1
#
_cell.length_a   1.000
_cell.length_b   1.000
_cell.length_c   1.000
_cell.angle_alpha   90.00
_cell.angle_beta   90.00
_cell.angle_gamma   90.00
#
_symmetry.space_group_name_H-M   'P 1'
#
loop_
_entity.id
_entity.type
_entity.pdbx_description
1 polymer ?
#
loop_
_entity_poly.entity_id
_entity_poly.type
_entity_poly.pdbx_seq_one_letter_code
_entity_poly.pdbx_strand_id
1 'polypeptide(L)'
;MVNIGYFLTVFAATAVALPAVTPVEPSALEARAGQSYTCKKGDKNDGAFLGDISQDKAIGYFRAAGTKKGTASGYPKQFYNNGNALKFASGCTTSNVWELPVLSSNKPFDINKKINKGKPDENNPGQMRVYYTDKLKFCGIGTKSKDDNSGPVHNCVLKK
;
A
#
# COMPACT_ATOMS: atom_id res chain seq x y z
N MET A 1 -50.24 52.16 51.61
CA MET A 1 -50.23 51.50 50.29
C MET A 1 -48.79 51.42 49.84
N VAL A 2 -48.21 50.22 49.78
CA VAL A 2 -46.78 50.01 49.44
C VAL A 2 -46.75 49.43 48.03
N ASN A 3 -46.12 50.14 47.10
CA ASN A 3 -45.98 49.77 45.70
C ASN A 3 -44.58 49.20 45.50
N ILE A 4 -44.47 47.89 45.25
CA ILE A 4 -43.19 47.19 45.03
C ILE A 4 -43.02 47.05 43.52
N GLY A 5 -42.17 47.90 42.94
CA GLY A 5 -41.76 47.81 41.54
C GLY A 5 -40.77 46.66 41.33
N TYR A 6 -41.11 45.75 40.42
CA TYR A 6 -40.22 44.70 39.93
C TYR A 6 -39.22 45.27 38.92
N PHE A 7 -37.92 45.18 39.21
CA PHE A 7 -36.86 45.37 38.21
C PHE A 7 -36.60 44.06 37.48
N LEU A 8 -36.84 44.05 36.17
CA LEU A 8 -36.54 42.94 35.25
C LEU A 8 -35.12 43.15 34.69
N THR A 9 -34.16 42.31 35.10
CA THR A 9 -32.81 42.26 34.54
C THR A 9 -32.78 41.32 33.33
N VAL A 10 -32.47 41.86 32.16
CA VAL A 10 -32.28 41.12 30.91
C VAL A 10 -30.80 40.79 30.76
N PHE A 11 -30.43 39.51 30.78
CA PHE A 11 -29.09 39.04 30.41
C PHE A 11 -28.98 38.95 28.88
N ALA A 12 -28.11 39.77 28.29
CA ALA A 12 -27.71 39.64 26.89
C ALA A 12 -26.62 38.57 26.78
N ALA A 13 -26.92 37.45 26.12
CA ALA A 13 -25.95 36.44 25.76
C ALA A 13 -25.14 36.90 24.54
N THR A 14 -23.87 37.24 24.74
CA THR A 14 -22.91 37.49 23.66
C THR A 14 -22.43 36.15 23.09
N ALA A 15 -22.91 35.79 21.90
CA ALA A 15 -22.39 34.65 21.15
C ALA A 15 -20.98 34.98 20.64
N VAL A 16 -19.96 34.30 21.18
CA VAL A 16 -18.60 34.36 20.68
C VAL A 16 -18.54 33.52 19.40
N ALA A 17 -18.46 34.17 18.25
CA ALA A 17 -18.19 33.50 16.97
C ALA A 17 -16.75 32.96 17.00
N LEU A 18 -16.62 31.64 17.17
CA LEU A 18 -15.36 30.93 16.96
C LEU A 18 -14.96 31.05 15.48
N PRO A 19 -13.68 31.28 15.16
CA PRO A 19 -13.23 31.26 13.77
C PRO A 19 -13.54 29.88 13.17
N ALA A 20 -14.28 29.89 12.06
CA ALA A 20 -14.55 28.69 11.29
C ALA A 20 -13.22 28.08 10.85
N VAL A 21 -12.99 26.85 11.28
CA VAL A 21 -11.87 26.03 10.83
C VAL A 21 -12.04 25.86 9.33
N THR A 22 -11.20 26.52 8.54
CA THR A 22 -11.13 26.29 7.10
C THR A 22 -10.84 24.80 6.87
N PRO A 23 -11.61 24.10 6.03
CA PRO A 23 -11.29 22.72 5.67
C PRO A 23 -9.89 22.71 5.07
N VAL A 24 -8.97 22.07 5.79
CA VAL A 24 -7.65 21.73 5.26
C VAL A 24 -7.92 20.90 4.01
N GLU A 25 -7.44 21.37 2.86
CA GLU A 25 -7.50 20.60 1.62
C GLU A 25 -6.96 19.19 1.90
N PRO A 26 -7.68 18.12 1.49
CA PRO A 26 -7.27 16.76 1.79
C PRO A 26 -5.89 16.55 1.18
N SER A 27 -4.90 16.43 2.05
CA SER A 27 -3.53 16.17 1.66
C SER A 27 -3.53 14.89 0.83
N ALA A 28 -2.76 14.82 -0.26
CA ALA A 28 -2.68 13.64 -1.14
C ALA A 28 -2.33 12.30 -0.42
N LEU A 29 -2.04 12.35 0.88
CA LEU A 29 -1.97 11.23 1.81
C LEU A 29 -3.33 10.56 2.09
N GLU A 30 -4.43 11.32 2.20
CA GLU A 30 -5.76 10.77 2.49
C GLU A 30 -6.38 10.07 1.27
N ALA A 31 -6.09 10.54 0.05
CA ALA A 31 -6.56 9.91 -1.19
C ALA A 31 -5.95 8.51 -1.48
N ARG A 32 -4.99 8.07 -0.66
CA ARG A 32 -4.31 6.76 -0.81
C ARG A 32 -4.61 5.78 0.30
N ALA A 33 -5.23 6.23 1.39
CA ALA A 33 -5.66 5.35 2.46
C ALA A 33 -6.76 4.42 1.92
N GLY A 34 -6.59 3.11 2.10
CA GLY A 34 -7.63 2.14 1.75
C GLY A 34 -7.65 1.60 0.32
N GLN A 35 -6.68 1.95 -0.54
CA GLN A 35 -6.56 1.30 -1.85
C GLN A 35 -6.22 -0.19 -1.68
N SER A 36 -6.97 -1.07 -2.33
CA SER A 36 -6.75 -2.52 -2.33
C SER A 36 -6.52 -3.03 -3.74
N TYR A 37 -5.61 -3.97 -3.92
CA TYR A 37 -5.27 -4.56 -5.21
C TYR A 37 -5.66 -6.02 -5.24
N THR A 38 -6.37 -6.41 -6.29
CA THR A 38 -6.70 -7.80 -6.60
C THR A 38 -5.73 -8.33 -7.65
N CYS A 39 -5.04 -9.41 -7.32
CA CYS A 39 -4.07 -10.05 -8.17
C CYS A 39 -4.61 -11.36 -8.74
N LYS A 40 -4.53 -11.52 -10.07
CA LYS A 40 -4.92 -12.73 -10.79
C LYS A 40 -3.82 -13.14 -11.77
N LYS A 41 -3.77 -14.42 -12.13
CA LYS A 41 -2.87 -14.93 -13.17
C LYS A 41 -3.24 -14.34 -14.55
N GLY A 42 -2.24 -14.28 -15.44
CA GLY A 42 -2.39 -13.79 -16.82
C GLY A 42 -2.31 -12.27 -16.92
N ASP A 43 -1.68 -11.77 -17.99
CA ASP A 43 -1.36 -10.34 -18.16
C ASP A 43 -2.59 -9.42 -18.16
N LYS A 44 -3.78 -9.97 -18.41
CA LYS A 44 -5.07 -9.28 -18.38
C LYS A 44 -5.81 -9.41 -17.05
N ASN A 45 -5.23 -10.09 -16.04
CA ASN A 45 -5.88 -10.44 -14.77
C ASN A 45 -7.21 -11.21 -14.95
N ASP A 46 -7.26 -12.11 -15.94
CA ASP A 46 -8.42 -12.92 -16.29
C ASP A 46 -8.30 -14.39 -15.81
N GLY A 47 -7.14 -14.79 -15.30
CA GLY A 47 -6.89 -16.12 -14.78
C GLY A 47 -7.26 -16.32 -13.31
N ALA A 48 -6.68 -17.37 -12.72
CA ALA A 48 -6.92 -17.77 -11.34
C ALA A 48 -6.60 -16.65 -10.33
N PHE A 49 -7.44 -16.53 -9.31
CA PHE A 49 -7.23 -15.61 -8.20
C PHE A 49 -6.00 -15.98 -7.38
N LEU A 50 -5.14 -14.99 -7.13
CA LEU A 50 -3.91 -15.16 -6.34
C LEU A 50 -4.05 -14.56 -4.94
N GLY A 51 -4.72 -13.42 -4.81
CA GLY A 51 -4.91 -12.76 -3.54
C GLY A 51 -5.30 -11.29 -3.65
N ASP A 52 -5.75 -10.76 -2.53
CA ASP A 52 -6.00 -9.33 -2.31
C ASP A 52 -4.95 -8.80 -1.33
N ILE A 53 -4.47 -7.58 -1.57
CA ILE A 53 -3.51 -6.89 -0.71
C ILE A 53 -3.81 -5.39 -0.68
N SER A 54 -3.90 -4.81 0.52
CA SER A 54 -4.01 -3.36 0.66
C SER A 54 -2.68 -2.66 0.43
N GLN A 55 -2.73 -1.47 -0.16
CA GLN A 55 -1.55 -0.65 -0.40
C GLN A 55 -0.83 -0.35 0.91
N ASP A 56 -1.57 -0.03 1.97
CA ASP A 56 -1.01 0.32 3.28
C ASP A 56 -0.23 -0.86 3.90
N LYS A 57 -0.74 -2.08 3.77
CA LYS A 57 -0.02 -3.29 4.21
C LYS A 57 1.26 -3.49 3.40
N ALA A 58 1.17 -3.39 2.08
CA ALA A 58 2.33 -3.52 1.22
C ALA A 58 3.41 -2.47 1.54
N ILE A 59 2.99 -1.23 1.85
CA ILE A 59 3.85 -0.15 2.34
C ILE A 59 4.51 -0.51 3.67
N GLY A 60 3.74 -0.99 4.64
CA GLY A 60 4.28 -1.47 5.91
C GLY A 60 5.35 -2.53 5.72
N TYR A 61 5.12 -3.51 4.83
CA TYR A 61 6.06 -4.60 4.57
C TYR A 61 7.37 -4.12 3.95
N PHE A 62 7.32 -3.31 2.89
CA PHE A 62 8.57 -2.86 2.27
C PHE A 62 9.32 -1.85 3.14
N ARG A 63 8.63 -1.06 3.98
CA ARG A 63 9.30 -0.17 4.94
C ARG A 63 10.04 -0.96 6.01
N ALA A 64 9.45 -2.06 6.50
CA ALA A 64 10.11 -2.96 7.43
C ALA A 64 11.29 -3.70 6.79
N ALA A 65 11.15 -4.13 5.53
CA ALA A 65 12.22 -4.84 4.81
C ALA A 65 13.37 -3.92 4.37
N GLY A 66 13.07 -2.67 4.01
CA GLY A 66 14.02 -1.71 3.48
C GLY A 66 14.52 -2.10 2.08
N THR A 67 15.78 -1.80 1.78
CA THR A 67 16.46 -2.14 0.51
C THR A 67 17.70 -2.99 0.77
N LYS A 68 17.56 -3.98 1.66
CA LYS A 68 18.66 -4.84 2.12
C LYS A 68 19.00 -5.89 1.06
N LYS A 69 20.26 -5.94 0.65
CA LYS A 69 20.81 -7.03 -0.20
C LYS A 69 21.30 -8.18 0.66
N GLY A 70 21.44 -9.36 0.07
CA GLY A 70 22.13 -10.49 0.70
C GLY A 70 21.36 -11.16 1.85
N THR A 71 20.05 -10.96 1.95
CA THR A 71 19.22 -11.65 2.93
C THR A 71 19.14 -13.15 2.62
N ALA A 72 18.81 -13.96 3.61
CA ALA A 72 18.73 -15.42 3.43
C ALA A 72 17.66 -15.84 2.40
N SER A 73 16.59 -15.07 2.26
CA SER A 73 15.57 -15.28 1.23
C SER A 73 15.99 -14.80 -0.16
N GLY A 74 17.00 -13.92 -0.26
CA GLY A 74 17.34 -13.19 -1.48
C GLY A 74 16.37 -12.04 -1.79
N TYR A 75 15.49 -11.65 -0.87
CA TYR A 75 14.60 -10.49 -0.96
C TYR A 75 14.79 -9.51 0.22
N PRO A 76 14.51 -8.21 0.07
CA PRO A 76 14.13 -7.57 -1.17
C PRO A 76 15.29 -7.56 -2.18
N LYS A 77 14.97 -7.46 -3.46
CA LYS A 77 16.00 -7.39 -4.51
C LYS A 77 15.66 -6.37 -5.56
N GLN A 78 16.68 -5.91 -6.27
CA GLN A 78 16.51 -4.94 -7.33
C GLN A 78 15.70 -5.53 -8.48
N PHE A 79 14.80 -4.72 -9.02
CA PHE A 79 13.94 -5.04 -10.14
C PHE A 79 14.13 -3.98 -11.23
N TYR A 80 14.38 -4.46 -12.45
CA TYR A 80 14.50 -3.63 -13.62
C TYR A 80 13.25 -3.81 -14.48
N ASN A 81 12.46 -2.75 -14.62
CA ASN A 81 11.22 -2.77 -15.40
C ASN A 81 11.50 -2.64 -16.90
N ASN A 82 12.31 -3.55 -17.42
CA ASN A 82 12.71 -3.56 -18.82
C ASN A 82 11.48 -3.72 -19.72
N GLY A 83 11.41 -2.90 -20.77
CA GLY A 83 10.26 -2.89 -21.68
C GLY A 83 8.97 -2.32 -21.08
N ASN A 84 9.02 -1.70 -19.89
CA ASN A 84 7.85 -1.15 -19.19
C ASN A 84 6.73 -2.17 -18.96
N ALA A 85 7.09 -3.42 -18.63
CA ALA A 85 6.14 -4.51 -18.38
C ALA A 85 5.13 -4.15 -17.28
N LEU A 86 5.56 -3.39 -16.28
CA LEU A 86 4.69 -2.81 -15.26
C LEU A 86 4.44 -1.33 -15.52
N LYS A 87 3.19 -0.91 -15.41
CA LYS A 87 2.80 0.49 -15.28
C LYS A 87 2.98 0.91 -13.83
N PHE A 88 3.98 1.76 -13.57
CA PHE A 88 4.22 2.27 -12.22
C PHE A 88 3.51 3.60 -11.96
N ALA A 89 3.22 3.84 -10.68
CA ALA A 89 2.81 5.14 -10.20
C ALA A 89 3.88 6.20 -10.49
N SER A 90 3.45 7.47 -10.58
CA SER A 90 4.33 8.60 -10.90
C SER A 90 5.53 8.71 -9.96
N GLY A 91 6.70 8.99 -10.55
CA GLY A 91 7.97 9.16 -9.86
C GLY A 91 8.66 7.84 -9.46
N CYS A 92 8.32 6.74 -10.12
CA CYS A 92 9.10 5.51 -10.15
C CYS A 92 9.74 5.36 -11.53
N THR A 93 11.03 5.02 -11.59
CA THR A 93 11.74 4.81 -12.86
C THR A 93 11.93 3.32 -13.12
N THR A 94 12.49 2.96 -14.26
CA THR A 94 12.70 1.55 -14.63
C THR A 94 13.89 0.91 -13.93
N SER A 95 14.81 1.69 -13.35
CA SER A 95 16.12 1.21 -12.86
C SER A 95 16.32 1.30 -11.34
N ASN A 96 15.52 2.08 -10.63
CA ASN A 96 15.66 2.31 -9.19
C ASN A 96 14.64 1.54 -8.32
N VAL A 97 14.10 0.45 -8.86
CA VAL A 97 12.98 -0.28 -8.23
C VAL A 97 13.48 -1.55 -7.56
N TRP A 98 12.82 -1.89 -6.47
CA TRP A 98 12.99 -3.09 -5.68
C TRP A 98 11.69 -3.89 -5.69
N GLU A 99 11.80 -5.21 -5.70
CA GLU A 99 10.68 -6.12 -5.51
C GLU A 99 10.76 -6.84 -4.16
N LEU A 100 9.62 -6.95 -3.50
CA LEU A 100 9.42 -7.74 -2.28
C LEU A 100 8.17 -8.63 -2.46
N PRO A 101 8.22 -9.91 -2.06
CA PRO A 101 7.03 -10.76 -2.04
C PRO A 101 5.95 -10.22 -1.11
N VAL A 102 4.70 -10.29 -1.56
CA VAL A 102 3.52 -10.10 -0.72
C VAL A 102 2.70 -11.38 -0.77
N LEU A 103 2.35 -11.91 0.41
CA LEU A 103 1.69 -13.22 0.50
C LEU A 103 0.17 -13.06 0.42
N SER A 104 -0.51 -14.02 -0.21
CA SER A 104 -1.98 -14.08 -0.26
C SER A 104 -2.62 -14.14 1.12
N SER A 105 -1.90 -14.70 2.10
CA SER A 105 -2.27 -14.72 3.51
C SER A 105 -2.24 -13.35 4.19
N ASN A 106 -1.79 -12.29 3.49
CA ASN A 106 -1.58 -10.95 4.05
C ASN A 106 -0.65 -10.95 5.29
N LYS A 107 0.27 -11.92 5.37
CA LYS A 107 1.37 -11.90 6.33
C LYS A 107 2.63 -11.35 5.65
N PRO A 108 3.53 -10.67 6.40
CA PRO A 108 4.81 -10.26 5.85
C PRO A 108 5.62 -11.49 5.41
N PHE A 109 6.32 -11.35 4.30
CA PHE A 109 7.30 -12.33 3.85
C PHE A 109 8.55 -12.27 4.75
N ASP A 110 9.06 -13.42 5.20
CA ASP A 110 10.22 -13.46 6.08
C ASP A 110 11.50 -13.39 5.25
N ILE A 111 12.12 -12.21 5.22
CA ILE A 111 13.33 -11.98 4.44
C ILE A 111 14.56 -12.71 5.00
N ASN A 112 14.54 -13.09 6.28
CA ASN A 112 15.66 -13.71 7.00
C ASN A 112 15.62 -15.24 6.95
N LYS A 113 14.57 -15.82 6.37
CA LYS A 113 14.43 -17.27 6.17
C LYS A 113 14.70 -17.64 4.71
N LYS A 114 15.41 -18.75 4.48
CA LYS A 114 15.63 -19.28 3.12
C LYS A 114 14.30 -19.62 2.46
N ILE A 115 14.19 -19.40 1.16
CA ILE A 115 13.01 -19.78 0.38
C ILE A 115 12.95 -21.31 0.26
N ASN A 116 11.81 -21.91 0.58
CA ASN A 116 11.52 -23.28 0.21
C ASN A 116 10.58 -23.32 -1.00
N LYS A 117 11.12 -23.63 -2.17
CA LYS A 117 10.35 -23.65 -3.43
C LYS A 117 9.38 -24.85 -3.54
N GLY A 118 9.53 -25.88 -2.71
CA GLY A 118 8.76 -27.12 -2.78
C GLY A 118 7.64 -27.25 -1.74
N LYS A 119 7.55 -26.31 -0.79
CA LYS A 119 6.56 -26.36 0.29
C LYS A 119 5.88 -25.00 0.47
N PRO A 120 4.60 -24.86 0.07
CA PRO A 120 3.85 -23.60 0.16
C PRO A 120 3.90 -22.92 1.53
N ASP A 121 3.98 -23.69 2.61
CA ASP A 121 3.94 -23.19 3.99
C ASP A 121 5.32 -22.86 4.60
N GLU A 122 6.41 -23.06 3.84
CA GLU A 122 7.78 -22.82 4.31
C GLU A 122 8.45 -21.62 3.61
N ASN A 123 7.96 -20.40 3.88
CA ASN A 123 8.50 -19.14 3.34
C ASN A 123 8.61 -19.13 1.79
N ASN A 124 7.57 -19.62 1.13
CA ASN A 124 7.44 -19.50 -0.31
C ASN A 124 7.01 -18.06 -0.66
N PRO A 125 7.70 -17.35 -1.57
CA PRO A 125 7.37 -15.97 -1.91
C PRO A 125 6.06 -15.84 -2.70
N GLY A 126 5.52 -16.93 -3.26
CA GLY A 126 4.37 -16.88 -4.17
C GLY A 126 4.60 -15.94 -5.37
N GLN A 127 3.55 -15.67 -6.13
CA GLN A 127 3.67 -14.91 -7.39
C GLN A 127 3.56 -13.39 -7.21
N MET A 128 2.90 -12.92 -6.15
CA MET A 128 2.60 -11.49 -5.96
C MET A 128 3.80 -10.71 -5.42
N ARG A 129 4.04 -9.51 -5.96
CA ARG A 129 5.16 -8.62 -5.60
C ARG A 129 4.66 -7.22 -5.37
N VAL A 130 5.20 -6.55 -4.35
CA VAL A 130 5.18 -5.09 -4.26
C VAL A 130 6.47 -4.54 -4.85
N TYR A 131 6.33 -3.45 -5.61
CA TYR A 131 7.43 -2.72 -6.23
C TYR A 131 7.54 -1.34 -5.61
N TYR A 132 8.76 -0.94 -5.27
CA TYR A 132 9.04 0.32 -4.58
C TYR A 132 10.44 0.84 -4.90
N THR A 133 10.66 2.14 -4.74
CA THR A 133 11.97 2.74 -5.00
C THR A 133 12.97 2.50 -3.87
N ASP A 134 14.24 2.77 -4.12
CA ASP A 134 15.29 2.88 -3.12
C ASP A 134 14.94 3.81 -1.94
N LYS A 135 14.19 4.89 -2.20
CA LYS A 135 13.66 5.82 -1.20
C LYS A 135 12.36 5.35 -0.53
N LEU A 136 12.02 4.07 -0.65
CA LEU A 136 10.83 3.46 -0.04
C LEU A 136 9.51 4.13 -0.50
N LYS A 137 9.47 4.58 -1.77
CA LYS A 137 8.23 5.07 -2.40
C LYS A 137 7.54 3.92 -3.13
N PHE A 138 6.25 3.72 -2.85
CA PHE A 138 5.43 2.72 -3.55
C PHE A 138 5.32 3.01 -5.06
N CYS A 139 5.52 1.98 -5.88
CA CYS A 139 5.42 2.04 -7.33
C CYS A 139 4.26 1.24 -7.90
N GLY A 140 3.92 0.11 -7.27
CA GLY A 140 2.79 -0.71 -7.70
C GLY A 140 2.82 -2.10 -7.09
N ILE A 141 1.78 -2.87 -7.39
CA ILE A 141 1.68 -4.30 -7.07
C ILE A 141 1.48 -5.05 -8.38
N GLY A 142 2.16 -6.17 -8.53
CA GLY A 142 2.07 -7.01 -9.71
C GLY A 142 2.33 -8.47 -9.38
N THR A 143 2.25 -9.31 -10.40
CA THR A 143 2.49 -10.75 -10.25
C THR A 143 3.43 -11.27 -11.31
N LYS A 144 4.08 -12.39 -11.00
CA LYS A 144 4.83 -13.17 -11.98
C LYS A 144 3.92 -14.22 -12.61
N SER A 145 4.01 -14.39 -13.93
CA SER A 145 3.05 -15.20 -14.69
C SER A 145 3.14 -16.71 -14.43
N LYS A 146 4.29 -17.23 -14.00
CA LYS A 146 4.53 -18.67 -13.75
C LYS A 146 4.51 -19.02 -12.26
N ASP A 147 4.06 -20.24 -11.98
CA ASP A 147 3.85 -20.75 -10.61
C ASP A 147 5.16 -21.03 -9.86
N ASP A 148 6.27 -21.16 -10.60
CA ASP A 148 7.62 -21.25 -10.05
C ASP A 148 8.21 -19.89 -9.64
N ASN A 149 7.38 -18.84 -9.66
CA ASN A 149 7.75 -17.45 -9.36
C ASN A 149 8.74 -16.86 -10.38
N SER A 150 8.61 -17.26 -11.65
CA SER A 150 9.36 -16.72 -12.79
C SER A 150 8.43 -16.20 -13.90
N GLY A 151 9.02 -15.78 -15.02
CA GLY A 151 8.29 -15.31 -16.21
C GLY A 151 7.97 -13.81 -16.19
N PRO A 152 7.25 -13.35 -17.24
CA PRO A 152 6.77 -11.97 -17.35
C PRO A 152 6.00 -11.51 -16.13
N VAL A 153 6.01 -10.19 -15.92
CA VAL A 153 5.27 -9.54 -14.84
C VAL A 153 4.15 -8.67 -15.41
N HIS A 154 3.05 -8.60 -14.67
CA HIS A 154 1.94 -7.70 -14.98
C HIS A 154 1.37 -7.06 -13.71
N ASN A 155 0.73 -5.90 -13.85
CA ASN A 155 0.11 -5.20 -12.72
C ASN A 155 -1.10 -5.95 -12.18
N CYS A 156 -1.29 -5.93 -10.87
CA CYS A 156 -2.57 -6.25 -10.25
C CYS A 156 -3.57 -5.09 -10.49
N VAL A 157 -4.86 -5.39 -10.35
CA VAL A 157 -5.93 -4.43 -10.60
C VAL A 157 -6.34 -3.74 -9.30
N LEU A 158 -6.50 -2.42 -9.32
CA LEU A 158 -7.09 -1.68 -8.20
C LEU A 158 -8.55 -2.14 -8.03
N LYS A 159 -8.87 -2.63 -6.83
CA LYS A 159 -10.22 -3.02 -6.44
C LYS A 159 -11.09 -1.77 -6.42
N LYS A 160 -12.17 -1.79 -7.21
CA LYS A 160 -13.16 -0.72 -7.27
C LYS A 160 -14.09 -0.77 -6.06
#